data_AF-A0A7C0YL48-F1
#
_entry.id   AF-A0A7C0YL48-F1
#
_cell.length_a   1.000
_cell.length_b   1.000
_cell.length_c   1.000
_cell.angle_alpha   90.00
_cell.angle_beta   90.00
_cell.angle_gamma   90.00
#
_symmetry.space_group_name_H-M   'P 1'
#
loop_
_entity.id
_entity.type
_entity.pdbx_description
1 polymer ?
#
loop_
_entity_poly.entity_id
_entity_poly.type
_entity_poly.pdbx_seq_one_letter_code
_entity_poly.pdbx_strand_id
1 'polypeptide(L)' 'MQVITTIKDMNAFSKATKAEGKNIGFAPTMGALHKGHISLIGNSVEQNDVTVVSIF' A
#
# COMPACT_ATOMS: atom_id res chain seq x y z
N MET A 1 4.36 -4.81 -8.96
CA MET A 1 4.16 -5.19 -7.54
C MET A 1 5.53 -5.28 -6.89
N GLN A 2 5.78 -4.51 -5.82
CA GLN A 2 7.04 -4.51 -5.07
C GLN A 2 6.75 -5.03 -3.65
N VAL A 3 7.64 -5.86 -3.11
CA VAL A 3 7.56 -6.32 -1.71
C VAL A 3 8.64 -5.59 -0.90
N ILE A 4 8.24 -4.97 0.20
CA ILE A 4 9.12 -4.23 1.11
C ILE A 4 9.05 -4.91 2.48
N THR A 5 10.20 -5.32 3.01
CA THR A 5 10.28 -6.11 4.25
C THR A 5 10.91 -5.34 5.41
N THR A 6 11.42 -4.13 5.19
CA THR A 6 12.02 -3.30 6.23
C THR A 6 11.30 -1.96 6.37
N ILE A 7 11.23 -1.47 7.62
CA ILE A 7 10.66 -0.15 7.93
C ILE A 7 11.45 0.97 7.22
N LYS A 8 12.78 0.82 7.11
CA LYS A 8 13.66 1.80 6.47
C LYS A 8 13.28 2.00 5.00
N ASP A 9 13.09 0.90 4.27
CA ASP A 9 12.77 0.94 2.85
C ASP A 9 11.34 1.44 2.62
N MET A 10 10.40 1.06 3.50
CA MET A 10 9.02 1.55 3.43
C MET A 10 8.94 3.06 3.63
N ASN A 11 9.72 3.59 4.59
CA ASN A 11 9.84 5.03 4.82
C ASN A 11 10.47 5.75 3.63
N ALA A 12 11.52 5.19 3.02
CA ALA A 12 12.16 5.77 1.84
C ALA A 12 11.17 5.83 0.66
N PHE A 13 10.46 4.73 0.40
CA PHE A 13 9.44 4.66 -0.66
C PHE A 13 8.30 5.66 -0.43
N SER A 14 7.75 5.75 0.79
CA SER A 14 6.65 6.66 1.09
C SER A 14 7.06 8.13 0.90
N LYS A 15 8.28 8.49 1.30
CA LYS A 15 8.83 9.85 1.11
C LYS A 15 9.03 10.17 -0.37
N ALA A 16 9.63 9.27 -1.14
CA ALA A 16 9.82 9.46 -2.57
C ALA A 16 8.47 9.61 -3.30
N THR A 17 7.51 8.73 -3.01
CA THR A 17 6.17 8.78 -3.62
C THR A 17 5.45 10.09 -3.30
N LYS A 18 5.51 10.56 -2.05
CA LYS A 18 4.94 11.86 -1.66
C LYS A 18 5.66 13.04 -2.32
N ALA A 19 6.99 12.96 -2.50
CA ALA A 19 7.76 13.99 -3.19
C ALA A 19 7.39 14.11 -4.68
N GLU A 20 6.92 13.02 -5.29
CA GLU A 20 6.32 13.02 -6.64
C GLU A 20 4.89 13.62 -6.68
N GLY A 21 4.34 14.05 -5.54
CA GLY A 21 2.98 14.61 -5.45
C GLY A 21 1.87 13.55 -5.51
N LYS A 22 2.21 12.26 -5.40
CA LYS A 22 1.27 11.14 -5.50
C LYS A 22 0.62 10.84 -4.14
N ASN A 23 -0.66 10.48 -4.18
CA ASN A 23 -1.42 10.00 -3.04
C ASN A 23 -1.20 8.50 -2.81
N ILE A 24 -1.07 8.12 -1.54
CA ILE A 24 -0.87 6.73 -1.12
C ILE A 24 -2.10 6.24 -0.37
N GLY A 25 -2.81 5.26 -0.95
CA GLY A 25 -3.82 4.49 -0.26
C GLY A 25 -3.19 3.36 0.55
N PHE A 26 -3.67 3.13 1.76
CA PHE A 26 -3.10 2.15 2.68
C PHE A 26 -4.16 1.15 3.17
N ALA A 27 -3.90 -0.13 2.95
CA ALA A 27 -4.75 -1.24 3.38
C ALA A 27 -3.98 -2.17 4.34
N PRO A 28 -4.09 -1.97 5.67
CA PRO A 28 -3.43 -2.85 6.63
C PRO A 28 -4.17 -4.19 6.76
N THR A 29 -3.44 -5.30 6.73
CA THR A 29 -3.98 -6.66 6.90
C THR A 29 -3.05 -7.53 7.75
N MET A 30 -3.59 -8.63 8.28
CA MET A 30 -2.81 -9.69 8.96
C MET A 30 -2.46 -10.87 8.03
N GLY A 31 -2.63 -10.71 6.71
CA GLY A 31 -2.49 -11.80 5.75
C GLY A 31 -3.77 -12.63 5.58
N ALA A 32 -3.62 -13.87 5.09
CA ALA A 32 -4.74 -14.78 4.75
C ALA A 32 -5.84 -14.08 3.92
N LEU A 33 -5.44 -13.48 2.80
CA LEU A 33 -6.30 -12.60 2.02
C LEU A 33 -7.54 -13.33 1.47
N HIS A 34 -8.66 -12.61 1.45
CA HIS A 34 -9.95 -13.10 0.98
C HIS A 34 -10.71 -11.98 0.27
N LYS A 35 -11.91 -12.26 -0.25
CA LYS A 35 -12.68 -11.30 -1.07
C LYS A 35 -12.88 -9.92 -0.41
N GLY A 36 -13.15 -9.89 0.90
CA GLY A 36 -13.21 -8.62 1.66
C GLY A 36 -11.93 -7.77 1.54
N HIS A 37 -10.75 -8.35 1.72
CA HIS A 37 -9.47 -7.64 1.53
C HIS A 37 -9.30 -7.14 0.10
N ILE A 38 -9.63 -7.98 -0.89
CA ILE A 38 -9.51 -7.63 -2.31
C ILE A 38 -10.40 -6.43 -2.66
N SER A 39 -11.61 -6.35 -2.10
CA SER A 39 -12.51 -5.20 -2.27
C SER A 39 -11.90 -3.90 -1.74
N LEU A 40 -11.30 -3.93 -0.54
CA LEU A 40 -10.61 -2.77 0.02
C LEU A 40 -9.40 -2.33 -0.82
N ILE A 41 -8.62 -3.30 -1.30
CA ILE A 41 -7.47 -3.03 -2.18
C ILE A 41 -7.95 -2.44 -3.51
N GLY A 42 -9.01 -2.98 -4.10
CA GLY A 42 -9.62 -2.46 -5.33
C GLY A 42 -10.04 -0.99 -5.19
N ASN A 43 -10.79 -0.68 -4.14
CA ASN A 43 -11.18 0.71 -3.83
C ASN A 43 -9.96 1.62 -3.64
N SER A 44 -8.90 1.12 -3.00
CA SER A 44 -7.67 1.89 -2.82
C SER A 44 -6.98 2.19 -4.16
N VAL A 45 -6.95 1.22 -5.08
CA VAL A 45 -6.36 1.38 -6.42
C VAL A 45 -7.13 2.40 -7.26
N GLU A 46 -8.46 2.44 -7.12
CA GLU A 46 -9.29 3.40 -7.86
C GLU A 46 -9.15 4.84 -7.34
N GLN A 47 -8.88 5.02 -6.04
CA GLN A 47 -8.91 6.32 -5.38
C GLN A 47 -7.53 6.96 -5.16
N ASN A 48 -6.44 6.24 -5.42
CA ASN A 48 -5.08 6.70 -5.10
C ASN A 48 -4.11 6.36 -6.23
N ASP A 49 -3.03 7.13 -6.34
CA ASP A 49 -1.98 6.89 -7.33
C ASP A 49 -1.15 5.63 -7.01
N VAL A 50 -1.01 5.33 -5.71
CA VAL A 50 -0.27 4.17 -5.21
C VAL A 50 -1.05 3.49 -4.08
N THR A 51 -1.22 2.17 -4.15
CA THR A 51 -1.77 1.36 -3.06
C THR A 51 -0.67 0.59 -2.36
N VAL A 52 -0.63 0.69 -1.02
CA VAL A 52 0.24 -0.08 -0.15
C VAL A 52 -0.61 -1.01 0.70
N VAL A 53 -0.25 -2.29 0.72
CA VAL A 53 -0.88 -3.31 1.56
C VAL A 53 0.16 -3.81 2.55
N SER A 54 -0.12 -3.73 3.85
CA SER A 54 0.73 -4.39 4.84
C SER A 54 0.18 -5.77 5.17
N ILE A 55 1.08 -6.72 5.36
CA ILE A 55 0.80 -8.04 5.95
C ILE A 55 1.73 -8.16 7.15
N PHE A 56 1.16 -8.13 8.34
CA PHE A 56 1.87 -8.28 9.61
C PHE A 56 1.02 -9.06 10.61
#